data_AF-A0A9D6UY87-F1
#
_entry.id   AF-A0A9D6UY87-F1
#
_cell.length_a   1.000
_cell.length_b   1.000
_cell.length_c   1.000
_cell.angle_alpha   90.00
_cell.angle_beta   90.00
_cell.angle_gamma   90.00
#
_symmetry.space_group_name_H-M   'P 1'
#
loop_
_entity.id
_entity.type
_entity.pdbx_description
1 polymer ?
#
loop_
_entity_poly.entity_id
_entity_poly.type
_entity_poly.pdbx_seq_one_letter_code
_entity_poly.pdbx_strand_id
1 'polypeptide(L)'
;MLRPLDIALGFLTVFKVRVEPAPELQEVGRSSWCFPLVGALIGALLVGLHLILSGHLPVFLVAVLTIGLWIFLTGGLHLDGWTDCWDALAASVNPDRRMQILKDSRMGTFGALGLILLLAVKTGSLAREDLSLPVLFAAPVIGR
;
A
#
# COMPACT_ATOMS: atom_id res chain seq x y z
N MET A 1 -4.29 18.45 -18.46
CA MET A 1 -4.86 17.09 -18.54
C MET A 1 -4.13 16.10 -17.63
N LEU A 2 -2.83 16.26 -17.37
CA LEU A 2 -2.06 15.36 -16.49
C LEU A 2 -2.19 15.67 -14.99
N ARG A 3 -2.66 16.88 -14.60
CA ARG A 3 -2.76 17.29 -13.19
C ARG A 3 -3.45 16.26 -12.26
N PRO A 4 -4.59 15.63 -12.61
CA PRO A 4 -5.18 14.59 -11.77
C PRO A 4 -4.26 13.37 -11.60
N LEU A 5 -3.55 12.97 -12.65
CA LEU A 5 -2.56 11.89 -12.59
C LEU A 5 -1.37 12.28 -11.72
N ASP A 6 -0.87 13.52 -11.84
CA ASP A 6 0.24 14.04 -11.03
C ASP A 6 -0.12 14.04 -9.54
N ILE A 7 -1.35 14.47 -9.21
CA ILE A 7 -1.89 14.42 -7.85
C ILE A 7 -1.99 12.97 -7.36
N ALA A 8 -2.57 12.07 -8.16
CA ALA A 8 -2.70 10.66 -7.80
C ALA A 8 -1.33 9.98 -7.58
N LEU A 9 -0.35 10.26 -8.45
CA LEU A 9 1.02 9.76 -8.31
C LEU A 9 1.67 10.27 -7.03
N GLY A 10 1.61 11.58 -6.77
CA GLY A 10 2.19 12.17 -5.57
C GLY A 10 1.50 11.74 -4.28
N PHE A 11 0.20 11.42 -4.32
CA PHE A 11 -0.56 10.97 -3.16
C PHE A 11 -0.35 9.48 -2.86
N LEU A 12 -0.33 8.63 -3.89
CA LEU A 12 -0.29 7.17 -3.72
C LEU A 12 1.13 6.58 -3.71
N THR A 13 2.15 7.40 -4.02
CA THR A 13 3.54 6.95 -4.09
C THR A 13 4.49 7.89 -3.36
N VAL A 14 5.68 7.40 -3.03
CA VAL A 14 6.77 8.22 -2.45
C VAL A 14 7.44 9.15 -3.46
N PHE A 15 7.10 9.05 -4.74
CA PHE A 15 7.70 9.91 -5.76
C PHE A 15 7.28 11.36 -5.53
N LYS A 16 8.29 12.24 -5.45
CA LYS A 16 8.08 13.68 -5.28
C LYS A 16 7.61 14.30 -6.59
N VAL A 17 6.33 14.14 -6.90
CA VAL A 17 5.68 14.80 -8.02
C VAL A 17 5.33 16.23 -7.60
N ARG A 18 5.92 17.21 -8.29
CA ARG A 18 5.67 18.63 -7.99
C ARG A 18 4.33 19.05 -8.58
N VAL A 19 3.35 19.28 -7.70
CA VAL A 19 2.04 19.84 -8.06
C VAL A 19 1.96 21.24 -7.48
N GLU A 20 1.91 22.27 -8.34
CA GLU A 20 1.75 23.66 -7.95
C GLU A 20 0.48 24.26 -8.59
N PRO A 21 -0.42 24.86 -7.80
CA PRO A 21 -0.41 24.96 -6.33
C PRO A 21 -0.61 23.58 -5.64
N ALA A 22 -0.28 23.49 -4.35
CA ALA A 22 -0.48 22.26 -3.58
C ALA A 22 -1.96 21.83 -3.63
N PRO A 23 -2.26 20.55 -3.88
CA PRO A 23 -3.63 20.11 -4.10
C PRO A 23 -4.44 20.15 -2.81
N GLU A 24 -5.68 20.64 -2.92
CA GLU A 24 -6.65 20.52 -1.84
C GLU A 24 -7.19 19.09 -1.73
N LEU A 25 -7.73 18.71 -0.56
CA LEU A 25 -8.29 17.37 -0.34
C LEU A 25 -9.38 17.00 -1.35
N GLN A 26 -10.17 17.99 -1.78
CA GLN A 26 -11.22 17.81 -2.80
C GLN A 26 -10.62 17.47 -4.18
N GLU A 27 -9.47 18.06 -4.52
CA GLU A 27 -8.77 17.75 -5.78
C GLU A 27 -8.17 16.34 -5.76
N VAL A 28 -7.65 15.90 -4.61
CA VAL A 28 -7.22 14.51 -4.41
C VAL A 28 -8.40 13.56 -4.62
N GLY A 29 -9.56 13.84 -4.02
CA GLY A 29 -10.78 13.06 -4.25
C GLY A 29 -11.21 13.01 -5.72
N ARG A 30 -11.15 14.15 -6.43
CA ARG A 30 -11.44 14.24 -7.88
C ARG A 30 -10.42 13.51 -8.76
N SER A 31 -9.22 13.23 -8.25
CA SER A 31 -8.19 12.46 -8.96
C SER A 31 -8.33 10.94 -8.78
N SER A 32 -9.28 10.46 -7.97
CA SER A 32 -9.47 9.04 -7.67
C SER A 32 -9.64 8.13 -8.89
N TRP A 33 -10.22 8.62 -9.99
CA TRP A 33 -10.33 7.86 -11.23
C TRP A 33 -8.96 7.50 -11.85
N CYS A 34 -7.88 8.22 -11.49
CA CYS A 34 -6.50 7.90 -11.88
C CYS A 34 -5.84 6.86 -10.96
N PHE A 35 -6.43 6.54 -9.80
CA PHE A 35 -5.82 5.64 -8.82
C PHE A 35 -5.53 4.24 -9.37
N PRO A 36 -6.44 3.62 -10.18
CA PRO A 36 -6.15 2.35 -10.83
C PRO A 36 -4.97 2.41 -11.81
N LEU A 37 -4.73 3.56 -12.46
CA LEU A 37 -3.58 3.75 -13.36
C LEU A 37 -2.26 3.77 -12.58
N VAL A 38 -2.23 4.44 -11.42
CA VAL A 38 -1.08 4.39 -10.52
C VAL A 38 -0.90 2.98 -9.95
N GLY A 39 -1.99 2.30 -9.62
CA GLY A 39 -1.99 0.90 -9.22
C GLY A 39 -1.39 -0.02 -10.30
N ALA A 40 -1.71 0.21 -11.58
CA ALA A 40 -1.18 -0.55 -12.70
C ALA A 40 0.33 -0.31 -12.88
N LEU A 41 0.79 0.93 -12.71
CA LEU A 41 2.22 1.25 -12.71
C LEU A 41 2.96 0.50 -11.59
N ILE A 42 2.43 0.53 -10.36
CA ILE A 42 2.99 -0.21 -9.23
C ILE A 42 3.00 -1.71 -9.54
N GLY A 43 1.87 -2.27 -10.00
CA GLY A 43 1.75 -3.69 -10.35
C GLY A 43 2.75 -4.13 -11.41
N ALA A 44 2.98 -3.32 -12.44
CA ALA A 44 3.99 -3.58 -13.46
C ALA A 44 5.41 -3.63 -12.86
N LEU A 45 5.74 -2.69 -11.96
CA LEU A 45 7.05 -2.68 -11.27
C LEU A 45 7.22 -3.90 -10.36
N LEU A 46 6.17 -4.33 -9.66
CA LEU A 46 6.20 -5.51 -8.79
C LEU A 46 6.40 -6.80 -9.60
N VAL A 47 5.65 -6.96 -10.70
CA VAL A 47 5.81 -8.11 -11.60
C VAL A 47 7.20 -8.10 -12.23
N GLY A 48 7.68 -6.94 -12.68
CA GLY A 48 9.03 -6.79 -13.24
C GLY A 48 10.11 -7.22 -12.25
N LEU A 49 10.05 -6.75 -11.01
CA LEU A 49 11.00 -7.17 -9.97
C LEU A 49 10.89 -8.68 -9.69
N HIS A 50 9.67 -9.21 -9.57
CA HIS A 50 9.46 -10.63 -9.32
C HIS A 50 10.10 -11.48 -10.43
N LEU A 51 9.86 -11.16 -11.70
CA LEU A 51 10.45 -11.87 -12.84
C LEU A 51 11.97 -11.79 -12.88
N ILE A 52 12.57 -10.65 -12.52
CA ILE A 52 14.04 -10.47 -12.50
C ILE A 52 14.68 -11.32 -11.39
N LEU A 53 14.02 -11.48 -10.25
CA LEU A 53 14.57 -12.21 -9.11
C LEU A 53 14.24 -13.71 -9.13
N SER A 54 13.12 -14.09 -9.76
CA SER A 54 12.70 -15.48 -9.90
C SER A 54 13.76 -16.30 -10.66
N GLY A 55 14.18 -17.42 -10.07
CA GLY A 55 15.26 -18.26 -10.60
C GLY A 55 16.66 -17.88 -10.08
N HIS A 56 16.84 -16.70 -9.49
CA HIS A 56 18.10 -16.29 -8.86
C HIS A 56 18.09 -16.40 -7.33
N LEU A 57 16.92 -16.25 -6.71
CA LEU A 57 16.76 -16.27 -5.25
C LEU A 57 15.69 -17.29 -4.82
N PRO A 58 15.73 -17.78 -3.57
CA PRO A 58 14.65 -18.59 -3.02
C PRO A 58 13.30 -17.84 -3.07
N VAL A 59 12.22 -18.56 -3.38
CA VAL A 59 10.88 -17.98 -3.58
C VAL A 59 10.42 -17.10 -2.42
N PHE A 60 10.76 -17.47 -1.19
CA PHE A 60 10.45 -16.69 0.01
C PHE A 60 11.15 -15.32 0.00
N LEU A 61 12.41 -15.26 -0.41
CA LEU A 61 13.17 -14.01 -0.46
C LEU A 61 12.65 -13.11 -1.59
N VAL A 62 12.28 -13.68 -2.74
CA VAL A 62 11.60 -12.95 -3.81
C VAL A 62 10.32 -12.31 -3.30
N ALA A 63 9.47 -13.05 -2.59
CA ALA A 63 8.23 -12.54 -2.01
C ALA A 63 8.46 -11.36 -1.04
N VAL A 64 9.41 -11.51 -0.12
CA VAL A 64 9.76 -10.44 0.84
C VAL A 64 10.27 -9.19 0.13
N LEU A 65 11.14 -9.33 -0.88
CA LEU A 65 11.66 -8.20 -1.65
C LEU A 65 10.59 -7.53 -2.51
N THR A 66 9.67 -8.30 -3.11
CA THR A 66 8.51 -7.76 -3.84
C THR A 66 7.60 -6.95 -2.90
N ILE A 67 7.31 -7.46 -1.70
CA ILE A 67 6.55 -6.71 -0.69
C ILE A 67 7.31 -5.47 -0.23
N GLY A 68 8.61 -5.58 0.00
CA GLY A 68 9.47 -4.46 0.36
C GLY A 68 9.42 -3.34 -0.68
N LEU A 69 9.51 -3.68 -1.97
CA LEU A 69 9.34 -2.72 -3.06
C LEU A 69 7.93 -2.10 -3.03
N TRP A 70 6.88 -2.89 -2.79
CA TRP A 70 5.52 -2.37 -2.72
C TRP A 70 5.34 -1.36 -1.58
N ILE A 71 5.89 -1.67 -0.40
CA ILE A 71 5.88 -0.75 0.75
C ILE A 71 6.65 0.52 0.41
N PHE A 72 7.86 0.38 -0.13
CA PHE A 72 8.69 1.52 -0.51
C PHE A 72 7.99 2.43 -1.52
N LEU A 73 7.45 1.88 -2.60
CA LEU A 73 6.77 2.65 -3.65
C LEU A 73 5.57 3.42 -3.10
N THR A 74 4.83 2.85 -2.15
CA THR A 74 3.58 3.41 -1.63
C THR A 74 3.75 4.24 -0.36
N GLY A 75 4.95 4.25 0.21
CA GLY A 75 5.23 4.89 1.50
C GLY A 75 4.50 4.25 2.67
N GLY A 76 3.91 3.06 2.48
CA GLY A 76 3.12 2.39 3.51
C GLY A 76 1.73 2.97 3.77
N LEU A 77 1.20 3.88 2.93
CA LEU A 77 -0.09 4.56 3.17
C LEU A 77 -1.25 3.60 3.54
N HIS A 78 -1.39 2.48 2.82
CA HIS A 78 -2.43 1.48 3.12
C HIS A 78 -2.12 0.65 4.36
N LEU A 79 -0.84 0.46 4.69
CA LEU A 79 -0.43 -0.24 5.91
C LEU A 79 -0.65 0.63 7.14
N ASP A 80 -0.48 1.94 7.01
CA ASP A 80 -0.79 2.93 8.04
C ASP A 80 -2.29 2.91 8.38
N GLY A 81 -3.14 3.11 7.37
CA GLY A 81 -4.60 3.03 7.57
C GLY A 81 -5.08 1.67 8.07
N TRP A 82 -4.42 0.57 7.69
CA TRP A 82 -4.71 -0.75 8.26
C TRP A 82 -4.37 -0.81 9.75
N THR A 83 -3.18 -0.31 10.14
CA THR A 83 -2.72 -0.26 11.52
C THR A 83 -3.66 0.59 12.39
N ASP A 84 -4.03 1.78 11.91
CA ASP A 84 -4.97 2.69 12.57
C ASP A 84 -6.35 2.05 12.78
N CYS A 85 -6.86 1.34 11.77
CA CYS A 85 -8.12 0.60 11.89
C CYS A 85 -8.05 -0.44 13.00
N TRP A 86 -6.95 -1.21 13.08
CA TRP A 86 -6.79 -2.22 14.12
C TRP A 86 -6.69 -1.61 15.51
N ASP A 87 -5.90 -0.54 15.69
CA ASP A 87 -5.76 0.12 16.99
C ASP A 87 -7.08 0.75 17.46
N ALA A 88 -7.85 1.37 16.56
CA ALA A 88 -9.10 2.01 16.93
C ALA A 88 -10.28 1.03 17.10
N LEU A 89 -10.41 0.01 16.24
CA LEU A 89 -11.56 -0.90 16.23
C LEU A 89 -11.43 -2.00 17.28
N ALA A 90 -10.24 -2.54 17.51
CA ALA A 90 -10.02 -3.59 18.51
C ALA A 90 -10.05 -3.04 19.95
N ALA A 91 -9.89 -1.73 20.13
CA ALA A 91 -10.02 -1.08 21.43
C ALA A 91 -11.48 -1.10 21.92
N SER A 92 -11.70 -1.73 23.08
CA SER A 92 -12.96 -1.70 23.81
C SER A 92 -13.08 -0.40 24.62
N VAL A 93 -13.21 0.72 23.92
CA VAL A 93 -13.30 2.07 24.49
C VAL A 93 -14.45 2.84 23.84
N ASN A 94 -14.86 3.94 24.48
CA ASN A 94 -15.91 4.80 23.96
C ASN A 94 -15.50 5.50 22.64
N PRO A 95 -16.45 6.02 21.86
CA PRO A 95 -16.16 6.66 20.56
C PRO A 95 -15.17 7.82 20.64
N ASP A 96 -15.26 8.65 21.68
CA ASP A 96 -14.35 9.80 21.88
C ASP A 96 -12.90 9.34 22.03
N ARG A 97 -12.67 8.26 22.79
CA ARG A 97 -11.35 7.68 22.97
C ARG A 97 -10.84 7.00 21.69
N ARG A 98 -11.70 6.35 20.90
CA ARG A 98 -11.31 5.81 19.57
C ARG A 98 -10.82 6.91 18.64
N MET A 99 -11.49 8.06 18.63
CA MET A 99 -11.06 9.22 17.84
C MET A 99 -9.73 9.79 18.32
N GLN A 100 -9.44 9.74 19.63
CA GLN A 100 -8.11 10.10 20.15
C GLN A 100 -7.04 9.12 19.68
N ILE A 101 -7.34 7.81 19.60
CA ILE A 101 -6.41 6.80 19.10
C ILE A 101 -6.07 7.07 17.63
N LEU A 102 -7.06 7.34 16.78
CA LEU A 102 -6.83 7.66 15.36
C LEU A 102 -6.02 8.95 15.11
N LYS A 103 -5.89 9.83 16.12
CA LYS A 103 -5.09 11.05 16.04
C LYS A 103 -3.71 10.88 16.66
N ASP A 104 -3.47 9.78 17.36
CA ASP A 104 -2.19 9.44 17.96
C ASP A 104 -1.30 8.80 16.90
N SER A 105 -0.14 9.37 16.64
CA SER A 105 0.81 8.83 15.66
C SER A 105 1.57 7.59 16.16
N ARG A 106 1.31 7.14 17.39
CA ARG A 106 1.96 5.96 17.97
C ARG A 106 1.20 4.69 17.59
N MET A 107 1.95 3.71 17.10
CA MET A 107 1.43 2.36 16.86
C MET A 107 1.11 1.65 18.18
N GLY A 108 -0.10 1.12 18.29
CA GLY A 108 -0.53 0.26 19.38
C GLY A 108 -0.29 -1.23 19.11
N THR A 109 -0.59 -2.06 20.11
CA THR A 109 -0.37 -3.51 20.02
C THR A 109 -1.29 -4.17 18.99
N PHE A 110 -2.54 -3.72 18.87
CA PHE A 110 -3.47 -4.29 17.89
C PHE A 110 -3.06 -3.91 16.46
N GLY A 111 -2.63 -2.67 16.24
CA GLY A 111 -2.06 -2.20 14.99
C GLY A 111 -0.84 -3.04 14.59
N ALA A 112 0.11 -3.25 15.51
CA ALA A 112 1.28 -4.08 15.26
C ALA A 112 0.92 -5.54 14.90
N LEU A 113 0.02 -6.18 15.65
CA LEU A 113 -0.43 -7.54 15.37
C LEU A 113 -1.17 -7.64 14.03
N GLY A 114 -2.03 -6.66 13.73
CA GLY A 114 -2.73 -6.56 12.46
C GLY A 114 -1.75 -6.41 11.29
N LEU A 115 -0.74 -5.55 11.43
CA LEU A 115 0.29 -5.35 10.41
C LEU A 115 1.11 -6.62 10.18
N ILE A 116 1.55 -7.31 11.24
CA ILE A 116 2.27 -8.58 11.16
C ILE A 116 1.42 -9.62 10.42
N LEU A 117 0.14 -9.76 10.79
CA LEU A 117 -0.77 -10.71 10.15
C LEU A 117 -0.94 -10.39 8.65
N LEU A 118 -1.14 -9.12 8.30
CA LEU A 118 -1.29 -8.70 6.91
C LEU A 118 -0.02 -9.00 6.08
N LEU A 119 1.16 -8.69 6.61
CA LEU A 119 2.42 -8.97 5.93
C LEU A 119 2.69 -10.47 5.83
N ALA A 120 2.33 -11.26 6.85
CA ALA A 120 2.42 -12.72 6.81
C ALA A 120 1.52 -13.30 5.71
N VAL A 121 0.26 -12.84 5.61
CA VAL A 121 -0.68 -13.26 4.56
C VAL A 121 -0.15 -12.89 3.17
N LYS A 122 0.33 -11.66 2.99
CA LYS A 122 0.94 -11.22 1.71
C LYS A 122 2.14 -12.09 1.34
N THR A 123 3.02 -12.35 2.31
CA THR A 123 4.23 -13.15 2.09
C THR A 123 3.87 -14.59 1.76
N GLY A 124 2.97 -15.23 2.51
CA GLY A 124 2.51 -16.59 2.23
C GLY A 124 1.80 -16.72 0.87
N SER A 125 1.12 -15.67 0.43
CA SER A 125 0.46 -15.63 -0.88
C SER A 125 1.45 -15.51 -2.04
N LEU A 126 2.56 -14.79 -1.85
CA LEU A 126 3.59 -14.56 -2.86
C LEU A 126 4.72 -15.60 -2.84
N ALA A 127 4.95 -16.27 -1.71
CA ALA A 127 5.99 -17.28 -1.55
C ALA A 127 5.55 -18.63 -2.14
N ARG A 128 5.15 -18.61 -3.41
CA ARG A 128 4.63 -19.75 -4.17
C ARG A 128 5.29 -19.79 -5.54
N GLU A 129 5.66 -20.98 -6.00
CA GLU A 129 6.25 -21.14 -7.34
C GLU A 129 5.21 -21.00 -8.46
N ASP A 130 3.94 -21.28 -8.17
CA ASP A 130 2.81 -21.17 -9.10
C ASP A 130 2.11 -19.81 -9.04
N LEU A 131 2.82 -18.75 -8.63
CA LEU A 131 2.24 -17.42 -8.48
C LEU A 131 1.65 -16.90 -9.80
N SER A 132 0.38 -16.50 -9.77
CA SER A 132 -0.28 -15.84 -10.90
C SER A 132 0.19 -14.39 -11.02
N LEU A 133 1.05 -14.09 -12.02
CA LEU A 133 1.51 -12.73 -12.31
C LEU A 133 0.37 -11.73 -12.56
N PRO A 134 -0.73 -12.10 -13.26
CA PRO A 134 -1.90 -11.22 -13.37
C PRO A 134 -2.51 -10.84 -12.01
N VAL A 135 -2.49 -11.74 -11.02
CA VAL A 135 -2.98 -11.44 -9.67
C VAL A 135 -2.05 -10.47 -8.96
N LEU A 136 -0.72 -10.67 -9.06
CA LEU A 136 0.26 -9.73 -8.50
C LEU A 136 0.12 -8.33 -9.14
N PHE A 137 -0.15 -8.26 -10.44
CA PHE A 137 -0.42 -7.01 -11.14
C PHE A 137 -1.74 -6.36 -10.71
N ALA A 138 -2.82 -7.14 -10.63
CA ALA A 138 -4.16 -6.64 -10.33
C ALA A 138 -4.32 -6.19 -8.87
N ALA A 139 -3.55 -6.75 -7.93
CA ALA A 139 -3.67 -6.43 -6.52
C ALA A 139 -3.52 -4.93 -6.19
N PRO A 140 -2.47 -4.20 -6.65
CA PRO A 140 -2.38 -2.75 -6.49
C PRO A 140 -3.37 -1.97 -7.37
N VAL A 141 -3.91 -2.53 -8.45
CA VAL A 141 -4.94 -1.87 -9.27
C VAL A 141 -6.29 -1.83 -8.54
N ILE A 142 -6.67 -2.95 -7.92
CA ILE A 142 -7.95 -3.10 -7.22
C ILE A 142 -7.90 -2.44 -5.83
N GLY A 143 -6.75 -2.49 -5.15
CA GLY A 143 -6.58 -1.91 -3.81
C GLY A 143 -6.40 -0.40 -3.78
N ARG A 144 -6.77 0.32 -4.84
CA ARG A 144 -6.58 1.76 -5.04
C ARG A 144 -7.87 2.37 -5.56
#